data_AF-A0A1X1KI20-F1
#
_entry.id   AF-A0A1X1KI20-F1
#
_cell.length_a   1.000
_cell.length_b   1.000
_cell.length_c   1.000
_cell.angle_alpha   90.00
_cell.angle_beta   90.00
_cell.angle_gamma   90.00
#
_symmetry.space_group_name_H-M   'P 1'
#
loop_
_entity.id
_entity.type
_entity.pdbx_description
1 polymer ?
#
loop_
_entity_poly.entity_id
_entity_poly.type
_entity_poly.pdbx_seq_one_letter_code
_entity_poly.pdbx_strand_id
1 'polypeptide(L)' 'MDLHHKGKSFLRAEVTEEQKEFVKLLADIKGIPTQEFLGQVVANFVNNNRQLIDKYQNDLKALVEDASSNVNMNV' A
#
# COMPACT_ATOMS: atom_id res chain seq x y z
N MET A 1 -33.13 4.24 9.50
CA MET A 1 -31.93 3.42 9.65
C MET A 1 -31.37 3.22 8.25
N ASP A 2 -30.23 3.83 7.92
CA ASP A 2 -29.67 3.83 6.56
C ASP A 2 -29.15 2.42 6.20
N LEU A 3 -29.71 1.84 5.14
CA LEU A 3 -29.50 0.45 4.70
C LEU A 3 -28.29 0.30 3.75
N HIS A 4 -27.66 1.39 3.31
CA HIS A 4 -26.60 1.36 2.28
C HIS A 4 -25.23 0.82 2.73
N HIS A 5 -25.08 0.51 4.02
CA HIS A 5 -23.80 0.10 4.63
C HIS A 5 -23.80 -1.31 5.23
N LYS A 6 -24.90 -2.07 5.07
CA LYS A 6 -25.03 -3.40 5.65
C LYS A 6 -24.03 -4.37 4.98
N GLY A 7 -23.13 -4.96 5.77
CA GLY A 7 -22.11 -5.91 5.30
C GLY A 7 -20.77 -5.29 4.86
N LYS A 8 -20.59 -3.97 5.01
CA LYS A 8 -19.31 -3.32 4.76
C LYS A 8 -18.50 -3.22 6.06
N SER A 9 -17.28 -3.76 6.05
CA SER A 9 -16.30 -3.55 7.13
C SER A 9 -15.57 -2.23 6.89
N PHE A 10 -15.61 -1.34 7.88
CA PHE A 10 -14.88 -0.08 7.86
C PHE A 10 -13.75 -0.16 8.87
N LEU A 11 -12.51 0.04 8.41
CA LEU A 11 -11.39 0.31 9.29
C LEU A 11 -11.40 1.80 9.58
N ARG A 12 -11.53 2.17 10.86
CA ARG A 12 -11.28 3.54 11.32
C ARG A 12 -9.84 3.57 11.83
N ALA A 13 -8.99 4.31 11.13
CA ALA A 13 -7.67 4.64 11.65
C ALA A 13 -7.83 5.79 12.66
N GLU A 14 -7.30 5.61 13.86
CA GLU A 14 -7.08 6.73 14.75
C GLU A 14 -5.97 7.59 14.16
N VAL A 15 -6.27 8.87 13.95
CA VAL A 15 -5.33 9.88 13.45
C VAL A 15 -5.22 10.98 14.48
N THR A 16 -4.00 11.38 14.79
CA THR A 16 -3.72 12.50 15.69
C THR A 16 -4.18 13.81 15.03
N GLU A 17 -4.41 14.86 15.84
CA GLU A 17 -4.75 16.18 15.29
C GLU A 17 -3.66 16.72 14.36
N GLU A 18 -2.39 16.53 14.72
CA GLU A 18 -1.24 16.87 13.88
C GLU A 18 -1.29 16.15 12.52
N GLN A 19 -1.62 14.85 12.51
CA GLN A 19 -1.77 14.09 11.26
C GLN A 19 -2.94 14.63 10.42
N LYS A 20 -4.05 15.03 11.04
CA LYS A 20 -5.18 15.63 10.31
C LYS A 20 -4.79 16.97 9.68
N GLU A 21 -4.05 17.81 10.41
CA GLU A 21 -3.54 19.08 9.90
C GLU A 21 -2.61 18.88 8.71
N PHE A 22 -1.69 17.91 8.79
CA PHE A 22 -0.81 17.57 7.67
C PHE A 22 -1.58 17.08 6.45
N VAL A 23 -2.53 16.17 6.62
CA VAL A 23 -3.36 15.66 5.52
C VAL A 23 -4.15 16.80 4.87
N LYS A 24 -4.70 17.72 5.68
CA LYS A 24 -5.42 18.88 5.17
C LYS A 24 -4.50 19.82 4.38
N LEU A 25 -3.35 20.19 4.95
CA LEU A 25 -2.37 21.05 4.29
C LEU A 25 -1.93 20.49 2.94
N LEU A 26 -1.66 19.18 2.87
CA LEU A 26 -1.25 18.52 1.64
C LEU A 26 -2.37 18.48 0.59
N ALA A 27 -3.61 18.30 1.02
CA ALA A 27 -4.77 18.36 0.14
C ALA A 27 -4.97 19.78 -0.42
N ASP A 28 -4.83 20.80 0.43
CA ASP A 28 -4.94 22.21 0.05
C ASP A 28 -3.85 22.60 -0.96
N ILE A 29 -2.60 22.17 -0.76
CA ILE A 29 -1.49 22.37 -1.71
C ILE A 29 -1.79 21.74 -3.08
N LYS A 30 -2.46 20.57 -3.09
CA LYS A 30 -2.86 19.88 -4.32
C LYS A 30 -4.13 20.47 -4.96
N GLY A 31 -4.86 21.34 -4.25
CA GLY A 31 -6.12 21.90 -4.71
C GLY A 31 -7.25 20.87 -4.83
N ILE A 32 -7.22 19.80 -4.03
CA ILE A 32 -8.23 18.72 -4.04
C ILE A 32 -8.85 18.53 -2.66
N PRO A 33 -10.08 17.97 -2.57
CA PRO A 33 -10.71 17.68 -1.28
C PRO A 33 -9.86 16.72 -0.44
N THR A 34 -9.81 16.96 0.88
CA THR A 34 -9.08 16.11 1.83
C THR A 34 -9.43 14.62 1.70
N GLN A 35 -10.71 14.30 1.50
CA GLN A 35 -11.15 12.92 1.36
C GLN A 35 -10.69 12.27 0.04
N GLU A 36 -10.63 13.06 -1.04
CA GLU A 36 -10.06 12.59 -2.31
C GLU A 36 -8.56 12.34 -2.16
N PHE A 37 -7.84 13.26 -1.52
CA PHE A 37 -6.42 13.11 -1.23
C PHE A 37 -6.14 11.85 -0.41
N LEU A 38 -6.92 11.59 0.65
CA LEU A 38 -6.81 10.35 1.43
C LEU A 38 -7.04 9.11 0.58
N GLY A 39 -8.03 9.13 -0.33
CA GLY A 39 -8.25 8.04 -1.28
C GLY A 39 -7.03 7.77 -2.16
N GLN A 40 -6.38 8.82 -2.68
CA GLN A 40 -5.16 8.71 -3.47
C GLN A 40 -3.99 8.16 -2.65
N VAL A 41 -3.80 8.64 -1.42
CA VAL A 41 -2.74 8.16 -0.50
C VAL A 41 -2.89 6.66 -0.25
N VAL A 42 -4.09 6.20 0.07
CA VAL A 42 -4.37 4.77 0.31
C VAL A 42 -4.12 3.95 -0.96
N ALA A 43 -4.61 4.41 -2.12
CA ALA A 43 -4.40 3.71 -3.39
C ALA A 43 -2.91 3.56 -3.73
N ASN A 44 -2.14 4.64 -3.56
CA ASN A 44 -0.69 4.64 -3.79
C ASN A 44 0.03 3.72 -2.80
N PHE A 45 -0.34 3.76 -1.53
CA PHE A 45 0.22 2.86 -0.51
C PHE A 45 -0.01 1.39 -0.89
N VAL A 46 -1.24 1.01 -1.24
CA VAL A 46 -1.56 -0.36 -1.65
C VAL A 46 -0.78 -0.77 -2.90
N ASN A 47 -0.75 0.10 -3.92
CA ASN A 47 -0.07 -0.20 -5.17
C ASN A 47 1.45 -0.37 -4.98
N ASN A 48 2.09 0.55 -4.24
CA ASN A 48 3.52 0.49 -3.98
C ASN A 48 3.91 -0.76 -3.19
N ASN A 49 3.13 -1.12 -2.16
CA ASN A 49 3.38 -2.33 -1.38
C ASN A 49 3.17 -3.60 -2.20
N ARG A 50 2.17 -3.64 -3.08
CA ARG A 50 1.99 -4.77 -4.00
C ARG A 50 3.20 -4.95 -4.91
N GLN A 51 3.67 -3.87 -5.54
CA GLN A 51 4.86 -3.90 -6.38
C GLN A 51 6.11 -4.37 -5.61
N LEU A 52 6.24 -3.96 -4.36
CA LEU A 52 7.34 -4.38 -3.50
C LEU A 52 7.28 -5.88 -3.17
N ILE A 53 6.09 -6.41 -2.86
CA ILE A 53 5.87 -7.85 -2.64
C ILE A 53 6.22 -8.63 -3.91
N ASP A 54 5.71 -8.21 -5.07
CA ASP A 54 5.98 -8.87 -6.35
C ASP A 54 7.49 -8.89 -6.65
N LYS A 55 8.18 -7.79 -6.37
CA LYS A 55 9.64 -7.70 -6.49
C LYS A 55 10.34 -8.70 -5.56
N TYR A 56 9.97 -8.74 -4.27
CA TYR A 56 10.57 -9.69 -3.33
C TYR A 56 10.36 -11.15 -3.74
N GLN A 57 9.19 -11.49 -4.28
CA GLN A 57 8.92 -12.84 -4.78
C GLN A 57 9.83 -13.19 -5.97
N ASN A 58 10.04 -12.26 -6.89
CA ASN A 58 10.94 -12.46 -8.03
C ASN A 58 12.40 -12.58 -7.60
N ASP A 59 12.85 -11.71 -6.69
CA ASP A 59 14.22 -11.74 -6.16
C ASP A 59 14.49 -13.08 -5.43
N LEU A 60 13.51 -13.58 -4.66
CA LEU A 60 13.59 -14.91 -4.02
C LEU A 60 13.65 -16.04 -5.04
N LYS A 61 12.84 -15.97 -6.10
CA LYS A 61 12.83 -16.99 -7.16
C LYS A 61 14.19 -17.04 -7.88
N ALA A 62 14.75 -15.89 -8.25
CA ALA A 62 16.06 -15.81 -8.89
C ALA A 62 17.15 -16.39 -7.98
N LEU A 63 17.13 -16.07 -6.69
CA LEU A 63 18.08 -16.63 -5.72
C LEU A 63 17.99 -18.16 -5.63
N VAL A 64 16.77 -18.73 -5.63
CA VAL A 64 16.56 -20.18 -5.61
C VAL A 64 17.08 -20.83 -6.90
N GLU A 65 16.85 -20.22 -8.05
CA GLU A 65 17.33 -20.69 -9.35
C GLU A 65 18.87 -20.69 -9.40
N ASP A 66 19.50 -19.59 -8.98
CA ASP A 66 20.97 -19.45 -8.91
C ASP A 66 21.60 -20.45 -7.92
N ALA A 67 20.98 -20.65 -6.76
CA ALA A 67 21.45 -21.63 -5.79
C ALA A 67 21.36 -23.06 -6.37
N SER A 68 20.26 -23.37 -7.06
CA SER A 68 20.04 -24.68 -7.67
C SER A 68 21.02 -24.95 -8.82
N SER A 69 21.28 -23.96 -9.68
CA SER A 69 22.25 -24.11 -10.77
C SER A 69 23.68 -24.30 -10.26
N ASN A 70 24.06 -23.61 -9.19
CA ASN A 70 25.38 -23.76 -8.56
C ASN A 70 25.57 -25.11 -7.87
N VAL A 71 24.52 -25.67 -7.27
CA VAL A 71 24.56 -27.04 -6.73
C VAL A 71 24.69 -28.06 -7.87
N ASN A 72 23.98 -27.86 -8.98
CA ASN A 72 23.98 -28.79 -10.11
C ASN A 72 25.29 -28.80 -10.94
N MET A 73 26.14 -27.76 -10.81
CA MET A 73 27.47 -27.73 -11.45
C MET A 73 28.59 -28.37 -10.59
N ASN A 74 28.32 -28.68 -9.32
CA ASN A 74 29.27 -29.31 -8.40
C ASN A 74 29.00 -30.82 -8.22
N VAL A 75 28.15 -31.41 -9.07
CA VAL A 75 27.90 -32.86 -9.20
C VAL A 75 28.47 -33.34 -10.52
#